data_AF-A0A3D2P5X1-F1
#
_entry.id   AF-A0A3D2P5X1-F1
#
_cell.length_a   1.000
_cell.length_b   1.000
_cell.length_c   1.000
_cell.angle_alpha   90.00
_cell.angle_beta   90.00
_cell.angle_gamma   90.00
#
_symmetry.space_group_name_H-M   'P 1'
#
loop_
_entity.id
_entity.type
_entity.pdbx_description
1 polymer ?
#
loop_
_entity_poly.entity_id
_entity_poly.type
_entity_poly.pdbx_seq_one_letter_code
_entity_poly.pdbx_strand_id
1 'polypeptide(L)'
;MAYRQRQNLKIHDALCDFLELEVLPDLPVVPETFFSGLDHLDRYFSEKNIKLLEKRDDLQEKIDQWHRDHRDQDFDKDAYKKFLRDIGYLVPEPKQVRVETTNVDDEIATLAGPQLVVPITNARYALNAANARWGSLYDAFYGTDALEIHDGELDGKGYNPQRGARVVAHVREILDEFFPLQHGSWADITGLVRNGDRLAIHLADEQTSLKEPGCFKGYRGNPEITHLLLGHHGLHLEIVIDPKSVIGSRDKAGISDIIAESALSTIMDCEDSVATVDAEDKVLAYRNWLGLMRGDLTSAFEKSGKTQTRRLNQDREYLSPAGHNVILRGRSLMLVRNVGHLMTTPAVLRADGSELHEGLLDALITSLIAIHDLRKDEGATRNSQT
;
A
#
# COMPACT_ATOMS: atom_id res chain seq x y z
N MET A 1 10.68 20.17 28.09
CA MET A 1 9.62 19.28 27.59
C MET A 1 8.54 19.21 28.65
N ALA A 2 7.30 19.50 28.28
CA ALA A 2 6.18 19.50 29.21
C ALA A 2 5.41 18.18 29.06
N TYR A 3 5.08 17.58 30.21
CA TYR A 3 4.34 16.33 30.31
C TYR A 3 3.07 16.57 31.12
N ARG A 4 1.98 15.92 30.73
CA ARG A 4 0.74 15.85 31.52
C ARG A 4 0.65 14.54 32.27
N GLN A 5 0.28 14.63 33.54
CA GLN A 5 -0.10 13.45 34.30
C GLN A 5 -1.43 12.91 33.76
N ARG A 6 -1.45 11.62 33.43
CA ARG A 6 -2.62 10.84 33.01
C ARG A 6 -2.54 9.48 33.69
N GLN A 7 -3.38 9.25 34.70
CA GLN A 7 -3.26 8.07 35.58
C GLN A 7 -1.87 7.98 36.21
N ASN A 8 -1.17 6.84 36.12
CA ASN A 8 0.20 6.68 36.60
C ASN A 8 1.26 7.03 35.54
N LEU A 9 0.84 7.52 34.37
CA LEU A 9 1.72 7.86 33.25
C LEU A 9 1.91 9.38 33.16
N LYS A 10 3.07 9.78 32.64
CA LYS A 10 3.36 11.14 32.19
C LYS A 10 3.47 11.12 30.67
N ILE A 11 2.53 11.76 29.99
CA ILE A 11 2.46 11.75 28.53
C ILE A 11 2.92 13.11 28.01
N HIS A 12 3.76 13.11 26.98
CA HIS A 12 4.26 14.36 26.40
C HIS A 12 3.11 15.24 25.90
N ASP A 13 3.21 16.56 26.07
CA ASP A 13 2.14 17.50 25.75
C ASP A 13 1.69 17.40 24.28
N ALA A 14 2.64 17.31 23.34
CA ALA A 14 2.33 17.17 21.91
C ALA A 14 1.47 15.92 21.60
N LEU A 15 1.73 14.82 22.30
CA LEU A 15 0.96 13.58 22.12
C LEU A 15 -0.42 13.69 22.79
N CYS A 16 -0.51 14.32 23.96
CA CYS A 16 -1.80 14.61 24.59
C CYS A 16 -2.68 15.49 23.70
N ASP A 17 -2.12 16.58 23.18
CA ASP A 17 -2.85 17.52 22.32
C ASP A 17 -3.32 16.84 21.03
N PHE A 18 -2.46 16.07 20.38
CA PHE A 18 -2.85 15.29 19.20
C PHE A 18 -4.01 14.35 19.49
N LEU A 19 -3.94 13.57 20.58
CA LEU A 19 -5.00 12.62 20.93
C LEU A 19 -6.32 13.33 21.29
N GLU A 20 -6.26 14.34 22.15
CA GLU A 20 -7.45 15.02 22.69
C GLU A 20 -8.11 15.96 21.68
N LEU A 21 -7.34 16.57 20.78
CA LEU A 21 -7.84 17.60 19.85
C LEU A 21 -8.03 17.08 18.42
N GLU A 22 -7.32 16.04 18.00
CA GLU A 22 -7.35 15.57 16.60
C GLU A 22 -7.93 14.15 16.45
N VAL A 23 -7.61 13.22 17.37
CA VAL A 23 -7.98 11.80 17.20
C VAL A 23 -9.32 11.45 17.85
N LEU A 24 -9.48 11.77 19.14
CA LEU A 24 -10.62 11.33 19.96
C LEU A 24 -11.95 12.06 19.71
N PRO A 25 -12.02 13.34 19.30
CA PRO A 25 -13.30 14.07 19.21
C PRO A 25 -14.39 13.39 18.36
N ASP A 26 -14.00 12.68 17.29
CA ASP A 26 -14.92 12.02 16.37
C ASP A 26 -15.13 10.52 16.68
N LEU A 27 -14.55 10.03 17.78
CA LEU A 27 -14.60 8.62 18.19
C LEU A 27 -15.47 8.43 19.44
N PRO A 28 -16.08 7.24 19.61
CA PRO A 28 -16.87 6.93 20.81
C PRO A 28 -15.99 6.64 22.05
N VAL A 29 -14.70 6.99 22.00
CA VAL A 29 -13.72 6.76 23.07
C VAL A 29 -13.41 8.10 23.72
N VAL A 30 -13.75 8.24 25.00
CA VAL A 30 -13.42 9.46 25.76
C VAL A 30 -11.96 9.42 26.25
N PRO A 31 -11.29 10.58 26.42
CA PRO A 31 -9.88 10.64 26.84
C PRO A 31 -9.57 9.82 28.09
N GLU A 32 -10.42 9.86 29.11
CA GLU A 32 -10.21 9.12 30.35
C GLU A 32 -10.19 7.60 30.13
N THR A 33 -11.07 7.08 29.26
CA THR A 33 -11.09 5.66 28.91
C THR A 33 -9.83 5.25 28.14
N PHE A 34 -9.40 6.10 27.20
CA PHE A 34 -8.18 5.84 26.44
C PHE A 34 -6.94 5.78 27.35
N PHE A 35 -6.71 6.80 28.18
CA PHE A 35 -5.52 6.88 29.02
C PHE A 35 -5.52 5.84 30.15
N SER A 36 -6.69 5.52 30.71
CA SER A 36 -6.83 4.39 31.66
C SER A 36 -6.53 3.05 31.00
N GLY A 37 -6.98 2.86 29.75
CA GLY A 37 -6.65 1.69 28.95
C GLY A 37 -5.15 1.56 28.69
N LEU A 38 -4.47 2.65 28.32
CA LEU A 38 -3.02 2.66 28.11
C LEU A 38 -2.25 2.28 29.38
N ASP A 39 -2.59 2.88 30.52
CA ASP A 39 -1.99 2.54 31.83
C ASP A 39 -2.22 1.05 32.19
N HIS A 40 -3.41 0.54 31.95
CA HIS A 40 -3.72 -0.87 32.18
C HIS A 40 -2.89 -1.81 31.30
N LEU A 41 -2.81 -1.52 29.99
CA LEU A 41 -2.07 -2.32 29.04
C LEU A 41 -0.56 -2.32 29.33
N ASP A 42 0.01 -1.17 29.68
CA ASP A 42 1.41 -1.06 30.13
C ASP A 42 1.68 -2.00 31.32
N ARG A 43 0.90 -1.89 32.39
CA ARG A 43 1.04 -2.74 33.58
C ARG A 43 0.89 -4.23 33.28
N TYR A 44 0.08 -4.58 32.28
CA TYR A 44 -0.16 -5.98 31.93
C TYR A 44 0.91 -6.59 31.01
N PHE A 45 1.49 -5.80 30.11
CA PHE A 45 2.39 -6.30 29.06
C PHE A 45 3.86 -5.97 29.28
N SER A 46 4.22 -4.91 29.99
CA SER A 46 5.60 -4.43 30.04
C SER A 46 6.57 -5.43 30.67
N GLU A 47 6.23 -6.07 31.80
CA GLU A 47 7.09 -7.11 32.38
C GLU A 47 7.27 -8.32 31.44
N LYS A 48 6.22 -8.69 30.71
CA LYS A 48 6.31 -9.78 29.72
C LYS A 48 7.22 -9.39 28.57
N ASN A 49 7.13 -8.15 28.08
CA ASN A 49 7.98 -7.68 27.00
C ASN A 49 9.46 -7.64 27.41
N ILE A 50 9.76 -7.13 28.60
CA ILE A 50 11.13 -7.14 29.16
C ILE A 50 11.68 -8.58 29.22
N LYS A 51 10.91 -9.54 29.74
CA LYS A 51 11.33 -10.95 29.78
C LYS A 51 11.56 -11.56 28.40
N LEU A 52 10.80 -11.14 27.38
CA LEU A 52 11.03 -11.58 26.00
C LEU A 52 12.35 -11.04 25.45
N LEU A 53 12.74 -9.81 25.80
CA LEU A 53 14.03 -9.22 25.42
C LEU A 53 15.19 -9.89 26.16
N GLU A 54 15.08 -10.07 27.49
CA GLU A 54 16.05 -10.83 28.29
C GLU A 54 16.25 -12.25 27.74
N LYS A 55 15.17 -12.88 27.24
CA LYS A 55 15.28 -14.20 26.61
C LYS A 55 16.06 -14.17 25.30
N ARG A 56 15.98 -13.09 24.51
CA ARG A 56 16.81 -12.92 23.30
C ARG A 56 18.28 -12.82 23.67
N ASP A 57 18.59 -12.01 24.69
CA ASP A 57 19.96 -11.83 25.17
C ASP A 57 20.54 -13.14 25.72
N ASP A 58 19.80 -13.87 26.56
CA ASP A 58 20.18 -15.19 27.08
C ASP A 58 20.47 -16.21 25.96
N LEU A 59 19.63 -16.24 24.93
CA LEU A 59 19.82 -17.12 23.79
C LEU A 59 21.07 -16.75 22.99
N GLN A 60 21.27 -15.45 22.73
CA GLN A 60 22.42 -14.96 21.98
C GLN A 60 23.73 -15.21 22.75
N GLU A 61 23.76 -14.94 24.06
CA GLU A 61 24.95 -15.18 24.89
C GLU A 61 25.37 -16.65 24.89
N LYS A 62 24.40 -17.57 24.97
CA LYS A 62 24.64 -19.01 24.87
C LYS A 62 25.21 -19.39 23.51
N ILE A 63 24.66 -18.84 22.42
CA ILE A 63 25.14 -19.10 21.07
C ILE A 63 26.58 -18.59 20.91
N ASP A 64 26.85 -17.38 21.37
CA ASP A 64 28.19 -16.79 21.35
C ASP A 64 29.19 -17.63 22.14
N GLN A 65 28.78 -18.10 23.33
CA GLN A 65 29.61 -18.95 24.17
C GLN A 65 29.90 -20.30 23.52
N TRP A 66 28.90 -20.92 22.90
CA TRP A 66 29.08 -22.18 22.17
C TRP A 66 30.14 -22.02 21.07
N HIS A 67 30.10 -20.94 20.29
CA HIS A 67 31.11 -20.69 19.25
C HIS A 67 32.50 -20.41 19.83
N ARG A 68 32.61 -19.73 20.99
CA ARG A 68 33.90 -19.53 21.68
C ARG A 68 34.50 -20.84 22.17
N ASP A 69 33.70 -21.75 22.71
CA ASP A 69 34.15 -23.04 23.25
C ASP A 69 34.58 -24.03 22.15
N HIS A 70 34.08 -23.83 20.91
CA HIS A 70 34.37 -24.69 19.76
C HIS A 70 35.24 -24.00 18.69
N ARG A 71 35.90 -22.88 19.02
CA ARG A 71 36.64 -22.02 18.06
C ARG A 71 37.75 -22.72 17.28
N ASP A 72 38.40 -23.73 17.86
CA ASP A 72 39.56 -24.43 17.29
C ASP A 72 39.15 -25.80 16.71
N GLN A 73 37.84 -26.04 16.55
CA GLN A 73 37.26 -27.27 16.01
C GLN A 73 36.56 -26.96 14.69
N ASP A 74 36.50 -27.96 13.80
CA ASP A 74 35.64 -27.86 12.62
C ASP A 74 34.17 -27.78 13.03
N PHE A 75 33.35 -27.03 12.27
CA PHE A 75 31.95 -26.83 12.62
C PHE A 75 31.13 -28.12 12.44
N ASP A 76 30.71 -28.71 13.55
CA ASP A 76 29.78 -29.84 13.58
C ASP A 76 28.32 -29.34 13.59
N LYS A 77 27.67 -29.49 12.43
CA LYS A 77 26.27 -29.11 12.22
C LYS A 77 25.28 -29.89 13.10
N ASP A 78 25.52 -31.18 13.35
CA ASP A 78 24.60 -32.01 14.12
C ASP A 78 24.71 -31.70 15.61
N ALA A 79 25.94 -31.48 16.10
CA ALA A 79 26.19 -30.98 17.45
C ALA A 79 25.56 -29.59 17.66
N TYR A 80 25.73 -28.66 16.71
CA TYR A 80 25.14 -27.32 16.79
C TYR A 80 23.61 -27.36 16.79
N LYS A 81 23.00 -28.16 15.90
CA LYS A 81 21.55 -28.33 15.87
C LYS A 81 21.01 -28.94 17.15
N LYS A 82 21.73 -29.87 17.78
CA LYS A 82 21.39 -30.41 19.10
C LYS A 82 21.45 -29.32 20.16
N PHE A 83 22.55 -28.56 20.21
CA PHE A 83 22.73 -27.43 21.13
C PHE A 83 21.58 -26.41 21.04
N LEU A 84 21.21 -25.99 19.82
CA LEU A 84 20.11 -25.04 19.64
C LEU A 84 18.76 -25.56 20.16
N ARG A 85 18.51 -26.87 20.09
CA ARG A 85 17.31 -27.49 20.71
C ARG A 85 17.44 -27.53 22.23
N ASP A 86 18.61 -27.89 22.75
CA ASP A 86 18.87 -28.00 24.19
C ASP A 86 18.67 -26.66 24.92
N ILE A 87 19.04 -25.53 24.29
CA ILE A 87 18.82 -24.18 24.86
C ILE A 87 17.41 -23.62 24.61
N GLY A 88 16.56 -24.36 23.88
CA GLY A 88 15.19 -23.96 23.53
C GLY A 88 15.10 -22.94 22.39
N TYR A 89 16.14 -22.75 21.59
CA TYR A 89 16.11 -21.89 20.40
C TYR A 89 15.33 -22.55 19.26
N LEU A 90 15.68 -23.80 18.93
CA LEU A 90 14.93 -24.61 17.96
C LEU A 90 13.86 -25.42 18.69
N VAL A 91 12.60 -25.03 18.50
CA VAL A 91 11.44 -25.73 19.07
C VAL A 91 10.91 -26.83 18.14
N PRO A 92 10.18 -27.83 18.66
CA PRO A 92 9.53 -28.84 17.82
C PRO A 92 8.54 -28.22 16.84
N GLU A 93 8.55 -28.71 15.61
CA GLU A 93 7.57 -28.31 14.60
C GLU A 93 6.16 -28.80 15.01
N PRO A 94 5.13 -27.94 14.93
CA PRO A 94 3.75 -28.36 15.18
C PRO A 94 3.29 -29.38 14.14
N LYS A 95 2.59 -30.44 14.56
CA LYS A 95 2.15 -31.53 13.67
C LYS A 95 1.19 -31.09 12.58
N GLN A 96 0.31 -30.14 12.90
CA GLN A 96 -0.70 -29.58 12.00
C GLN A 96 -0.94 -28.12 12.39
N VAL A 97 -1.03 -27.25 11.39
CA VAL A 97 -1.35 -25.83 11.56
C VAL A 97 -2.45 -25.48 10.57
N ARG A 98 -3.49 -24.79 11.04
CA ARG A 98 -4.53 -24.20 10.20
C ARG A 98 -4.78 -22.77 10.67
N VAL A 99 -4.78 -21.83 9.74
CA VAL A 99 -5.16 -20.44 10.00
C VAL A 99 -6.68 -20.30 9.95
N GLU A 100 -7.26 -19.56 10.89
CA GLU A 100 -8.71 -19.36 11.05
C GLU A 100 -9.15 -17.91 10.79
N THR A 101 -8.24 -17.07 10.28
CA THR A 101 -8.50 -15.65 10.03
C THR A 101 -9.66 -15.46 9.04
N THR A 102 -10.66 -14.67 9.44
CA THR A 102 -11.81 -14.26 8.62
C THR A 102 -11.85 -12.74 8.52
N ASN A 103 -12.75 -12.20 7.67
CA ASN A 103 -12.91 -10.75 7.44
C ASN A 103 -11.59 -10.11 6.97
N VAL A 104 -11.09 -10.65 5.85
CA VAL A 104 -9.86 -10.19 5.20
C VAL A 104 -10.25 -9.73 3.80
N ASP A 105 -9.89 -8.49 3.45
CA ASP A 105 -10.11 -7.92 2.13
C ASP A 105 -9.46 -8.77 1.01
N ASP A 106 -10.08 -8.73 -0.17
CA ASP A 106 -9.65 -9.52 -1.34
C ASP A 106 -8.20 -9.23 -1.76
N GLU A 107 -7.71 -8.00 -1.59
CA GLU A 107 -6.32 -7.62 -1.90
C GLU A 107 -5.27 -8.41 -1.11
N ILE A 108 -5.65 -9.04 0.00
CA ILE A 108 -4.80 -9.91 0.82
C ILE A 108 -5.23 -11.37 0.72
N ALA A 109 -6.53 -11.64 0.69
CA ALA A 109 -7.07 -12.99 0.81
C ALA A 109 -7.07 -13.78 -0.50
N THR A 110 -7.35 -13.12 -1.63
CA THR A 110 -7.73 -13.80 -2.88
C THR A 110 -6.96 -13.32 -4.10
N LEU A 111 -6.42 -12.10 -4.08
CA LEU A 111 -5.68 -11.51 -5.18
C LEU A 111 -4.17 -11.65 -5.02
N ALA A 112 -3.47 -11.78 -6.14
CA ALA A 112 -2.01 -11.74 -6.21
C ALA A 112 -1.58 -10.48 -6.97
N GLY A 113 -0.78 -9.63 -6.32
CA GLY A 113 -0.27 -8.41 -6.94
C GLY A 113 0.79 -7.72 -6.08
N PRO A 114 1.39 -6.64 -6.61
CA PRO A 114 2.39 -5.85 -5.89
C PRO A 114 1.91 -5.31 -4.53
N GLN A 115 2.83 -5.28 -3.57
CA GLN A 115 2.69 -4.57 -2.30
C GLN A 115 3.80 -3.52 -2.18
N LEU A 116 3.43 -2.27 -1.91
CA LEU A 116 4.37 -1.17 -1.73
C LEU A 116 4.69 -0.96 -0.24
N VAL A 117 5.85 -0.39 0.08
CA VAL A 117 6.21 0.04 1.44
C VAL A 117 6.66 1.50 1.36
N VAL A 118 6.21 2.35 2.28
CA VAL A 118 6.46 3.79 2.21
C VAL A 118 6.61 4.42 3.60
N PRO A 119 7.56 5.36 3.80
CA PRO A 119 7.72 6.04 5.08
C PRO A 119 6.50 6.91 5.40
N ILE A 120 5.83 6.63 6.52
CA ILE A 120 4.60 7.33 6.91
C ILE A 120 4.85 8.81 7.24
N THR A 121 6.07 9.18 7.64
CA THR A 121 6.44 10.56 7.96
C THR A 121 6.50 11.47 6.72
N ASN A 122 6.50 10.91 5.52
CA ASN A 122 6.45 11.68 4.26
C ASN A 122 5.04 11.63 3.65
N ALA A 123 4.20 12.63 3.97
CA ALA A 123 2.82 12.72 3.48
C ALA A 123 2.70 12.65 1.95
N ARG A 124 3.66 13.22 1.20
CA ARG A 124 3.65 13.16 -0.26
C ARG A 124 3.86 11.74 -0.76
N TYR A 125 4.78 10.99 -0.15
CA TYR A 125 5.04 9.61 -0.55
C TYR A 125 3.89 8.69 -0.12
N ALA A 126 3.37 8.85 1.11
CA ALA A 126 2.19 8.11 1.58
C ALA A 126 0.98 8.30 0.66
N LEU A 127 0.71 9.53 0.21
CA LEU A 127 -0.36 9.80 -0.77
C LEU A 127 -0.10 9.14 -2.13
N ASN A 128 1.13 9.11 -2.60
CA ASN A 128 1.46 8.45 -3.86
C ASN A 128 1.23 6.96 -3.75
N ALA A 129 1.65 6.37 -2.63
CA ALA A 129 1.54 4.94 -2.40
C ALA A 129 0.08 4.50 -2.25
N ALA A 130 -0.73 5.25 -1.51
CA ALA A 130 -2.17 5.02 -1.42
C ALA A 130 -2.86 5.14 -2.79
N ASN A 131 -2.39 6.05 -3.65
CA ASN A 131 -2.92 6.23 -5.01
C ASN A 131 -2.28 5.30 -6.05
N ALA A 132 -1.28 4.51 -5.68
CA ALA A 132 -0.50 3.66 -6.61
C ALA A 132 -1.23 2.39 -7.05
N ARG A 133 -2.45 2.14 -6.56
CA ARG A 133 -3.28 1.05 -7.08
C ARG A 133 -3.51 1.15 -8.57
N TRP A 134 -3.56 2.35 -9.14
CA TRP A 134 -3.75 2.54 -10.58
C TRP A 134 -2.59 3.35 -11.15
N GLY A 135 -1.72 2.69 -11.93
CA GLY A 135 -0.50 3.28 -12.50
C GLY A 135 -0.51 3.26 -14.03
N SER A 136 -0.04 4.34 -14.66
CA SER A 136 0.12 4.42 -16.11
C SER A 136 1.29 3.52 -16.57
N LEU A 137 1.00 2.55 -17.45
CA LEU A 137 2.03 1.74 -18.08
C LEU A 137 2.85 2.58 -19.06
N TYR A 138 2.24 3.55 -19.74
CA TYR A 138 2.99 4.41 -20.66
C TYR A 138 4.01 5.25 -19.89
N ASP A 139 3.63 5.88 -18.79
CA ASP A 139 4.58 6.64 -17.96
C ASP A 139 5.67 5.73 -17.37
N ALA A 140 5.31 4.52 -16.93
CA ALA A 140 6.26 3.55 -16.37
C ALA A 140 7.33 3.13 -17.39
N PHE A 141 6.94 2.70 -18.60
CA PHE A 141 7.89 2.31 -19.64
C PHE A 141 8.60 3.51 -20.27
N TYR A 142 7.95 4.67 -20.37
CA TYR A 142 8.58 5.87 -20.90
C TYR A 142 9.64 6.43 -19.95
N GLY A 143 9.37 6.47 -18.65
CA GLY A 143 10.22 7.11 -17.65
C GLY A 143 11.33 6.24 -17.08
N THR A 144 11.38 4.95 -17.42
CA THR A 144 12.34 3.99 -16.85
C THR A 144 13.11 3.22 -17.93
N ASP A 145 14.13 2.50 -17.50
CA ASP A 145 14.94 1.58 -18.31
C ASP A 145 14.29 0.19 -18.48
N ALA A 146 13.08 -0.03 -17.96
CA ALA A 146 12.28 -1.23 -18.23
C ALA A 146 12.04 -1.44 -19.73
N LEU A 147 12.03 -0.33 -20.49
CA LEU A 147 12.24 -0.34 -21.94
C LEU A 147 13.54 0.43 -22.23
N GLU A 148 14.48 -0.23 -22.90
CA GLU A 148 15.81 0.30 -23.21
C GLU A 148 15.75 1.76 -23.68
N ILE A 149 16.54 2.63 -23.03
CA ILE A 149 16.63 4.05 -23.35
C ILE A 149 17.80 4.24 -24.31
N HIS A 150 17.53 4.64 -25.56
CA HIS A 150 18.59 4.97 -26.51
C HIS A 150 19.11 6.40 -26.29
N ASP A 151 20.36 6.64 -26.67
CA ASP A 151 21.01 7.95 -26.57
C ASP A 151 20.16 9.05 -27.21
N GLY A 152 19.95 10.15 -26.47
CA GLY A 152 19.15 11.29 -26.92
C GLY A 152 17.64 11.15 -26.72
N GLU A 153 17.11 9.98 -26.34
CA GLU A 153 15.65 9.81 -26.23
C GLU A 153 15.01 10.63 -25.10
N LEU A 154 15.75 10.85 -24.01
CA LEU A 154 15.29 11.54 -22.80
C LEU A 154 16.03 12.87 -22.50
N ASP A 155 16.89 13.32 -23.41
CA ASP A 155 17.72 14.53 -23.19
C ASP A 155 16.91 15.84 -23.29
N GLY A 156 15.72 15.78 -23.90
CA GLY A 156 14.82 16.92 -24.10
C GLY A 156 13.87 17.19 -22.93
N LYS A 157 13.33 18.42 -22.85
CA LYS A 157 12.33 18.82 -21.83
C LYS A 157 10.88 18.40 -22.15
N GLY A 158 10.67 17.54 -23.15
CA GLY A 158 9.33 17.23 -23.67
C GLY A 158 9.20 15.81 -24.20
N TYR A 159 8.01 15.51 -24.73
CA TYR A 159 7.69 14.21 -25.29
C TYR A 159 8.51 13.93 -26.56
N ASN A 160 9.21 12.80 -26.58
CA ASN A 160 9.92 12.27 -27.74
C ASN A 160 8.99 11.28 -28.47
N PRO A 161 8.51 11.61 -29.69
CA PRO A 161 7.60 10.75 -30.43
C PRO A 161 8.16 9.37 -30.79
N GLN A 162 9.48 9.24 -30.98
CA GLN A 162 10.10 7.96 -31.32
C GLN A 162 10.10 7.02 -30.12
N ARG A 163 10.50 7.52 -28.94
CA ARG A 163 10.39 6.76 -27.69
C ARG A 163 8.95 6.41 -27.37
N GLY A 164 8.03 7.37 -27.50
CA GLY A 164 6.61 7.13 -27.28
C GLY A 164 6.02 6.05 -28.19
N ALA A 165 6.40 6.02 -29.47
CA ALA A 165 5.98 4.95 -30.39
C ALA A 165 6.49 3.56 -29.95
N ARG A 166 7.73 3.46 -29.46
CA ARG A 166 8.28 2.20 -28.90
C ARG A 166 7.53 1.76 -27.64
N VAL A 167 7.21 2.70 -26.75
CA VAL A 167 6.41 2.43 -25.55
C VAL A 167 5.03 1.90 -25.92
N VAL A 168 4.33 2.57 -26.85
CA VAL A 168 3.03 2.11 -27.34
C VAL A 168 3.14 0.70 -27.90
N ALA A 169 4.09 0.45 -28.80
CA ALA A 169 4.29 -0.88 -29.41
C ALA A 169 4.51 -1.97 -28.35
N HIS A 170 5.40 -1.73 -27.38
CA HIS A 170 5.67 -2.68 -26.31
C HIS A 170 4.43 -2.97 -25.44
N VAL A 171 3.64 -1.95 -25.11
CA VAL A 171 2.41 -2.16 -24.34
C VAL A 171 1.33 -2.86 -25.17
N ARG A 172 1.32 -2.72 -26.50
CA ARG A 172 0.44 -3.54 -27.37
C ARG A 172 0.81 -5.02 -27.33
N GLU A 173 2.10 -5.36 -27.27
CA GLU A 173 2.56 -6.74 -27.10
C GLU A 173 2.05 -7.34 -25.79
N ILE A 174 2.06 -6.57 -24.70
CA ILE A 174 1.48 -6.97 -23.41
C ILE A 174 -0.04 -7.22 -23.54
N LEU A 175 -0.76 -6.37 -24.28
CA LEU A 175 -2.19 -6.59 -24.53
C LEU A 175 -2.43 -7.85 -25.38
N ASP A 176 -1.59 -8.14 -26.37
CA ASP A 176 -1.68 -9.38 -27.17
C ASP A 176 -1.42 -10.62 -26.31
N GLU A 177 -0.51 -10.54 -25.33
CA GLU A 177 -0.20 -11.64 -24.42
C GLU A 177 -1.38 -11.94 -23.46
N PHE A 178 -1.91 -10.92 -22.78
CA PHE A 178 -2.90 -11.13 -21.71
C PHE A 178 -4.36 -11.01 -22.17
N PHE A 179 -4.61 -10.33 -23.28
CA PHE A 179 -5.94 -10.08 -23.84
C PHE A 179 -5.97 -10.37 -25.34
N PRO A 180 -5.54 -11.56 -25.79
CA PRO A 180 -5.39 -11.86 -27.21
C PRO A 180 -6.70 -11.66 -27.97
N LEU A 181 -6.59 -11.17 -29.19
CA LEU A 181 -7.71 -11.08 -30.12
C LEU A 181 -7.99 -12.47 -30.74
N GLN A 182 -9.21 -12.70 -31.24
CA GLN A 182 -9.52 -13.92 -32.00
C GLN A 182 -8.62 -14.05 -33.24
N HIS A 183 -8.38 -12.91 -33.89
CA HIS A 183 -7.48 -12.74 -35.01
C HIS A 183 -6.99 -11.29 -35.05
N GLY A 184 -5.79 -11.08 -35.60
CA GLY A 184 -5.09 -9.79 -35.60
C GLY A 184 -4.28 -9.54 -34.31
N SER A 185 -3.81 -8.30 -34.17
CA SER A 185 -3.01 -7.82 -33.03
C SER A 185 -3.52 -6.47 -32.54
N TRP A 186 -3.34 -6.18 -31.25
CA TRP A 186 -3.58 -4.87 -30.66
C TRP A 186 -2.75 -3.74 -31.30
N ALA A 187 -1.68 -4.04 -32.04
CA ALA A 187 -0.91 -3.06 -32.80
C ALA A 187 -1.64 -2.49 -34.04
N ASP A 188 -2.63 -3.23 -34.55
CA ASP A 188 -3.32 -2.91 -35.80
C ASP A 188 -4.74 -2.40 -35.62
N ILE A 189 -5.21 -2.25 -34.38
CA ILE A 189 -6.56 -1.79 -34.11
C ILE A 189 -6.76 -0.32 -34.52
N THR A 190 -7.94 -0.03 -35.04
CA THR A 190 -8.36 1.30 -35.53
C THR A 190 -9.54 1.85 -34.73
N GLY A 191 -10.15 1.04 -33.86
CA GLY A 191 -11.26 1.49 -33.03
C GLY A 191 -11.77 0.43 -32.06
N LEU A 192 -12.41 0.91 -31.00
CA LEU A 192 -13.06 0.11 -29.97
C LEU A 192 -14.51 0.58 -29.87
N VAL A 193 -15.45 -0.31 -30.18
CA VAL A 193 -16.88 0.02 -30.25
C VAL A 193 -17.68 -0.97 -29.43
N ARG A 194 -18.66 -0.46 -28.68
CA ARG A 194 -19.63 -1.31 -27.99
C ARG A 194 -20.70 -1.77 -28.98
N ASN A 195 -20.94 -3.08 -29.04
CA ASN A 195 -22.07 -3.67 -29.74
C ASN A 195 -22.94 -4.44 -28.74
N GLY A 196 -23.93 -3.75 -28.15
CA GLY A 196 -24.74 -4.31 -27.07
C GLY A 196 -23.90 -4.58 -25.82
N ASP A 197 -23.85 -5.85 -25.39
CA ASP A 197 -23.05 -6.36 -24.28
C ASP A 197 -21.67 -6.86 -24.71
N ARG A 198 -21.29 -6.66 -25.97
CA ARG A 198 -20.02 -7.11 -26.53
C ARG A 198 -19.11 -5.94 -26.90
N LEU A 199 -17.82 -6.22 -26.88
CA LEU A 199 -16.80 -5.35 -27.45
C LEU A 199 -16.52 -5.79 -28.89
N ALA A 200 -16.69 -4.87 -29.84
CA ALA A 200 -16.22 -5.01 -31.21
C ALA A 200 -14.91 -4.23 -31.36
N ILE A 201 -13.88 -4.89 -31.84
CA ILE A 201 -12.54 -4.31 -32.04
C ILE A 201 -12.33 -4.19 -33.55
N HIS A 202 -12.08 -2.99 -34.04
CA HIS A 202 -11.93 -2.74 -35.47
C HIS A 202 -10.45 -2.88 -35.86
N LEU A 203 -10.20 -3.59 -36.95
CA LEU A 203 -8.96 -3.58 -37.71
C LEU A 203 -9.17 -2.72 -38.97
N ALA A 204 -8.23 -2.72 -39.91
CA ALA A 204 -8.34 -1.90 -41.13
C ALA A 204 -9.55 -2.28 -42.00
N ASP A 205 -9.73 -3.58 -42.29
CA ASP A 205 -10.74 -4.08 -43.24
C ASP A 205 -11.76 -5.04 -42.58
N GLU A 206 -11.61 -5.33 -41.29
CA GLU A 206 -12.44 -6.31 -40.58
C GLU A 206 -12.68 -5.95 -39.12
N GLN A 207 -13.58 -6.70 -38.48
CA GLN A 207 -13.83 -6.64 -37.04
C GLN A 207 -13.39 -7.95 -36.38
N THR A 208 -12.82 -7.82 -35.20
CA THR A 208 -12.41 -8.92 -34.33
C THR A 208 -13.00 -8.72 -32.92
N SER A 209 -12.77 -9.69 -32.06
CA SER A 209 -13.14 -9.65 -30.64
C SER A 209 -11.99 -10.15 -29.78
N LEU A 210 -12.11 -9.98 -28.46
CA LEU A 210 -11.25 -10.72 -27.53
C LEU A 210 -11.46 -12.23 -27.75
N LYS A 211 -10.36 -12.99 -27.64
CA LYS A 211 -10.39 -14.45 -27.64
C LYS A 211 -11.19 -14.98 -26.45
N GLU A 212 -11.08 -14.30 -25.31
CA GLU A 212 -11.88 -14.53 -24.11
C GLU A 212 -12.83 -13.34 -23.87
N PRO A 213 -14.11 -13.41 -24.30
CA PRO A 213 -15.04 -12.30 -24.15
C PRO A 213 -15.26 -11.87 -22.69
N GLY A 214 -15.09 -12.80 -21.73
CA GLY A 214 -15.21 -12.54 -20.29
C GLY A 214 -14.15 -11.60 -19.72
N CYS A 215 -13.09 -11.30 -20.47
CA CYS A 215 -12.09 -10.30 -20.08
C CYS A 215 -12.60 -8.86 -20.21
N PHE A 216 -13.66 -8.60 -20.99
CA PHE A 216 -14.30 -7.28 -21.02
C PHE A 216 -15.12 -7.07 -19.74
N LYS A 217 -14.62 -6.24 -18.82
CA LYS A 217 -15.22 -6.03 -17.49
C LYS A 217 -16.09 -4.79 -17.40
N GLY A 218 -15.90 -3.82 -18.26
CA GLY A 218 -16.74 -2.63 -18.28
C GLY A 218 -16.15 -1.49 -19.09
N TYR A 219 -16.81 -0.33 -19.05
CA TYR A 219 -16.44 0.84 -19.82
C TYR A 219 -16.95 2.14 -19.18
N ARG A 220 -16.44 3.27 -19.67
CA ARG A 220 -16.99 4.62 -19.49
C ARG A 220 -17.25 5.27 -20.83
N GLY A 221 -18.15 6.24 -20.84
CA GLY A 221 -18.49 7.03 -22.02
C GLY A 221 -19.78 6.57 -22.69
N ASN A 222 -20.52 7.55 -23.22
CA ASN A 222 -21.78 7.37 -23.93
C ASN A 222 -21.96 8.58 -24.88
N PRO A 223 -22.16 8.39 -26.20
CA PRO A 223 -22.28 7.10 -26.91
C PRO A 223 -20.95 6.39 -27.16
N GLU A 224 -19.83 7.11 -27.16
CA GLU A 224 -18.50 6.59 -27.45
C GLU A 224 -17.78 6.12 -26.18
N ILE A 225 -17.00 5.04 -26.29
CA ILE A 225 -16.18 4.55 -25.19
C ILE A 225 -14.99 5.51 -24.99
N THR A 226 -14.83 6.02 -23.78
CA THR A 226 -13.65 6.81 -23.39
C THR A 226 -12.68 6.02 -22.52
N HIS A 227 -13.18 5.01 -21.81
CA HIS A 227 -12.36 4.10 -21.01
C HIS A 227 -12.89 2.68 -21.18
N LEU A 228 -12.02 1.71 -21.47
CA LEU A 228 -12.36 0.30 -21.56
C LEU A 228 -11.66 -0.45 -20.44
N LEU A 229 -12.41 -1.17 -19.63
CA LEU A 229 -11.91 -1.98 -18.53
C LEU A 229 -11.80 -3.45 -18.96
N LEU A 230 -10.59 -3.97 -18.90
CA LEU A 230 -10.26 -5.38 -19.10
C LEU A 230 -9.85 -6.01 -17.77
N GLY A 231 -10.00 -7.34 -17.63
CA GLY A 231 -9.59 -8.07 -16.43
C GLY A 231 -9.06 -9.46 -16.71
N HIS A 232 -7.96 -9.81 -16.05
CA HIS A 232 -7.22 -11.07 -16.18
C HIS A 232 -6.57 -11.44 -14.84
N HIS A 233 -6.64 -12.71 -14.43
CA HIS A 233 -6.14 -13.17 -13.12
C HIS A 233 -6.61 -12.34 -11.90
N GLY A 234 -7.81 -11.77 -11.97
CA GLY A 234 -8.37 -10.92 -10.90
C GLY A 234 -7.87 -9.47 -10.89
N LEU A 235 -6.91 -9.12 -11.75
CA LEU A 235 -6.39 -7.75 -11.92
C LEU A 235 -6.99 -7.09 -13.16
N HIS A 236 -6.95 -5.75 -13.19
CA HIS A 236 -7.55 -4.96 -14.25
C HIS A 236 -6.53 -4.13 -15.05
N LEU A 237 -6.84 -3.94 -16.33
CA LEU A 237 -6.25 -2.88 -17.16
C LEU A 237 -7.36 -1.94 -17.65
N GLU A 238 -7.13 -0.65 -17.60
CA GLU A 238 -7.99 0.36 -18.20
C GLU A 238 -7.32 0.97 -19.43
N ILE A 239 -7.94 0.83 -20.59
CA ILE A 239 -7.53 1.48 -21.83
C ILE A 239 -8.21 2.85 -21.88
N VAL A 240 -7.42 3.92 -21.89
CA VAL A 240 -7.90 5.30 -21.97
C VAL A 240 -7.90 5.73 -23.42
N ILE A 241 -9.04 6.25 -23.89
CA ILE A 241 -9.26 6.67 -25.28
C ILE A 241 -9.50 8.18 -25.28
N ASP A 242 -8.51 8.92 -25.76
CA ASP A 242 -8.60 10.36 -25.99
C ASP A 242 -7.83 10.72 -27.28
N PRO A 243 -8.51 10.76 -28.43
CA PRO A 243 -7.91 11.13 -29.72
C PRO A 243 -7.35 12.55 -29.76
N LYS A 244 -7.69 13.41 -28.78
CA LYS A 244 -7.19 14.80 -28.71
C LYS A 244 -5.91 14.92 -27.89
N SER A 245 -5.55 13.89 -27.14
CA SER A 245 -4.31 13.86 -26.35
C SER A 245 -3.07 13.82 -27.24
N VAL A 246 -1.91 14.16 -26.67
CA VAL A 246 -0.63 14.12 -27.40
C VAL A 246 -0.34 12.71 -27.92
N ILE A 247 -0.63 11.67 -27.14
CA ILE A 247 -0.38 10.28 -27.54
C ILE A 247 -1.52 9.77 -28.43
N GLY A 248 -2.78 9.93 -28.01
CA GLY A 248 -3.94 9.41 -28.74
C GLY A 248 -4.14 10.02 -30.12
N SER A 249 -3.75 11.28 -30.35
CA SER A 249 -3.77 11.88 -31.70
C SER A 249 -2.83 11.22 -32.71
N ARG A 250 -1.90 10.37 -32.24
CA ARG A 250 -0.95 9.60 -33.05
C ARG A 250 -1.25 8.10 -33.06
N ASP A 251 -2.21 7.66 -32.25
CA ASP A 251 -2.64 6.26 -32.14
C ASP A 251 -3.81 6.00 -33.10
N LYS A 252 -3.77 4.89 -33.84
CA LYS A 252 -4.78 4.54 -34.86
C LYS A 252 -6.18 4.38 -34.27
N ALA A 253 -6.29 4.00 -32.99
CA ALA A 253 -7.55 3.81 -32.26
C ALA A 253 -7.80 4.92 -31.23
N GLY A 254 -7.00 5.99 -31.23
CA GLY A 254 -7.16 7.12 -30.30
C GLY A 254 -6.74 6.81 -28.86
N ILE A 255 -6.00 5.74 -28.62
CA ILE A 255 -5.61 5.32 -27.27
C ILE A 255 -4.52 6.25 -26.73
N SER A 256 -4.80 6.84 -25.58
CA SER A 256 -3.92 7.81 -24.93
C SER A 256 -3.04 7.20 -23.85
N ASP A 257 -3.52 6.15 -23.18
CA ASP A 257 -2.80 5.46 -22.10
C ASP A 257 -3.40 4.08 -21.80
N ILE A 258 -2.64 3.25 -21.09
CA ILE A 258 -3.08 1.99 -20.49
C ILE A 258 -2.74 2.05 -19.00
N ILE A 259 -3.77 2.06 -18.14
CA ILE A 259 -3.62 2.13 -16.69
C ILE A 259 -3.76 0.74 -16.10
N ALA A 260 -2.72 0.27 -15.39
CA ALA A 260 -2.72 -1.03 -14.73
C ALA A 260 -3.15 -0.94 -13.27
N GLU A 261 -4.02 -1.85 -12.84
CA GLU A 261 -4.19 -2.14 -11.43
C GLU A 261 -2.90 -2.80 -10.90
N SER A 262 -2.26 -2.15 -9.93
CA SER A 262 -0.86 -2.37 -9.55
C SER A 262 -0.72 -2.63 -8.05
N ALA A 263 -0.43 -1.61 -7.24
CA ALA A 263 -0.24 -1.78 -5.79
C ALA A 263 -1.59 -2.11 -5.12
N LEU A 264 -1.90 -3.41 -5.00
CA LEU A 264 -3.11 -3.87 -4.35
C LEU A 264 -3.13 -3.47 -2.88
N SER A 265 -1.96 -3.56 -2.24
CA SER A 265 -1.76 -3.13 -0.87
C SER A 265 -0.52 -2.25 -0.71
N THR A 266 -0.49 -1.48 0.37
CA THR A 266 0.61 -0.60 0.74
C THR A 266 0.83 -0.64 2.24
N ILE A 267 2.07 -0.84 2.67
CA ILE A 267 2.48 -0.72 4.06
C ILE A 267 2.90 0.73 4.33
N MET A 268 2.11 1.41 5.14
CA MET A 268 2.42 2.70 5.74
C MET A 268 3.37 2.47 6.93
N ASP A 269 4.63 2.84 6.76
CA ASP A 269 5.70 2.33 7.61
C ASP A 269 6.10 3.31 8.72
N CYS A 270 5.99 2.86 9.97
CA CYS A 270 6.46 3.55 11.18
C CYS A 270 7.80 3.00 11.71
N GLU A 271 8.40 2.02 11.02
CA GLU A 271 9.59 1.30 11.46
C GLU A 271 10.82 1.69 10.61
N ASP A 272 11.39 0.76 9.83
CA ASP A 272 12.75 0.88 9.30
C ASP A 272 12.96 2.00 8.26
N SER A 273 11.90 2.53 7.63
CA SER A 273 12.03 3.61 6.64
C SER A 273 11.89 5.02 7.22
N VAL A 274 11.66 5.16 8.53
CA VAL A 274 11.50 6.45 9.21
C VAL A 274 12.49 6.60 10.37
N ALA A 275 12.76 7.85 10.75
CA ALA A 275 13.44 8.18 11.99
C ALA A 275 12.42 8.88 12.90
N THR A 276 11.90 8.17 13.89
CA THR A 276 10.95 8.72 14.87
C THR A 276 11.45 8.48 16.29
N VAL A 277 12.10 9.47 16.89
CA VAL A 277 12.88 9.27 18.13
C VAL A 277 12.29 9.96 19.35
N ASP A 278 11.29 10.82 19.17
CA ASP A 278 10.61 11.55 20.24
C ASP A 278 9.10 11.68 20.00
N ALA A 279 8.41 12.41 20.89
CA ALA A 279 6.97 12.57 20.83
C ALA A 279 6.51 13.31 19.57
N GLU A 280 7.23 14.35 19.16
CA GLU A 280 6.94 15.17 18.00
C GLU A 280 7.01 14.35 16.70
N ASP A 281 8.04 13.53 16.55
CA ASP A 281 8.18 12.64 15.40
C ASP A 281 7.07 11.57 15.36
N LYS A 282 6.75 10.95 16.49
CA LYS A 282 5.66 9.97 16.58
C LYS A 282 4.31 10.62 16.24
N VAL A 283 4.07 11.84 16.73
CA VAL A 283 2.86 12.61 16.41
C VAL A 283 2.80 12.97 14.91
N LEU A 284 3.93 13.27 14.25
CA LEU A 284 3.95 13.44 12.79
C LEU A 284 3.52 12.15 12.07
N ALA A 285 4.10 11.01 12.44
CA ALA A 285 3.75 9.71 11.86
C ALA A 285 2.25 9.38 12.07
N TYR A 286 1.76 9.51 13.29
CA TYR A 286 0.36 9.26 13.63
C TYR A 286 -0.60 10.23 12.94
N ARG A 287 -0.23 11.49 12.77
CA ARG A 287 -1.09 12.47 12.08
C ARG A 287 -1.23 12.16 10.59
N ASN A 288 -0.17 11.70 9.94
CA ASN A 288 -0.27 11.24 8.55
C ASN A 288 -1.15 9.99 8.45
N TRP A 289 -1.01 9.04 9.39
CA TRP A 289 -1.91 7.89 9.48
C TRP A 289 -3.37 8.28 9.71
N LEU A 290 -3.63 9.26 10.59
CA LEU A 290 -4.97 9.82 10.83
C LEU A 290 -5.57 10.41 9.56
N GLY A 291 -4.81 11.23 8.83
CA GLY A 291 -5.28 11.80 7.57
C GLY A 291 -5.60 10.75 6.51
N LEU A 292 -4.87 9.62 6.49
CA LEU A 292 -5.16 8.50 5.60
C LEU A 292 -6.47 7.79 6.00
N MET A 293 -6.65 7.50 7.28
CA MET A 293 -7.86 6.83 7.80
C MET A 293 -9.11 7.71 7.68
N ARG A 294 -8.99 9.03 7.86
CA ARG A 294 -10.08 9.99 7.59
C ARG A 294 -10.33 10.21 6.10
N GLY A 295 -9.31 10.04 5.26
CA GLY A 295 -9.40 10.26 3.82
C GLY A 295 -9.10 11.70 3.39
N ASP A 296 -8.54 12.52 4.27
CA ASP A 296 -8.34 13.96 4.05
C ASP A 296 -6.87 14.40 4.12
N LEU A 297 -5.93 13.44 4.16
CA LEU A 297 -4.51 13.75 4.00
C LEU A 297 -4.30 14.54 2.70
N THR A 298 -3.59 15.66 2.81
CA THR A 298 -3.19 16.47 1.66
C THR A 298 -1.72 16.83 1.75
N SER A 299 -1.08 17.03 0.59
CA SER A 299 0.30 17.52 0.52
C SER A 299 0.43 18.53 -0.61
N ALA A 300 1.01 19.69 -0.33
CA ALA A 300 1.28 20.74 -1.31
C ALA A 300 2.76 20.70 -1.74
N PHE A 301 3.03 20.79 -3.04
CA PHE A 301 4.38 20.88 -3.58
C PHE A 301 4.43 21.75 -4.84
N GLU A 302 5.58 22.35 -5.13
CA GLU A 302 5.77 23.11 -6.36
C GLU A 302 6.20 22.20 -7.52
N LYS A 303 5.55 22.36 -8.67
CA LYS A 303 5.95 21.74 -9.93
C LYS A 303 5.79 22.76 -11.06
N SER A 304 6.88 23.04 -11.76
CA SER A 304 6.93 24.04 -12.86
C SER A 304 6.44 25.44 -12.45
N GLY A 305 6.80 25.89 -11.24
CA GLY A 305 6.40 27.20 -10.71
C GLY A 305 4.94 27.32 -10.30
N LYS A 306 4.20 26.20 -10.20
CA LYS A 306 2.82 26.15 -9.70
C LYS A 306 2.71 25.23 -8.50
N THR A 307 2.02 25.68 -7.46
CA THR A 307 1.64 24.84 -6.32
C THR A 307 0.60 23.81 -6.76
N GLN A 308 0.89 22.53 -6.56
CA GLN A 308 -0.04 21.44 -6.74
C GLN A 308 -0.39 20.84 -5.39
N THR A 309 -1.67 20.56 -5.17
CA THR A 309 -2.17 19.87 -3.99
C THR A 309 -2.55 18.44 -4.35
N ARG A 310 -1.90 17.47 -3.72
CA ARG A 310 -2.22 16.04 -3.86
C ARG A 310 -3.16 15.60 -2.75
N ARG A 311 -4.11 14.73 -3.10
CA ARG A 311 -5.13 14.14 -2.24
C ARG A 311 -5.31 12.67 -2.58
N LEU A 312 -6.01 11.93 -1.74
CA LEU A 312 -6.40 10.55 -2.00
C LEU A 312 -7.38 10.48 -3.17
N ASN A 313 -7.18 9.50 -4.05
CA ASN A 313 -8.05 9.24 -5.19
C ASN A 313 -9.40 8.69 -4.72
N GLN A 314 -10.46 9.02 -5.46
CA GLN A 314 -11.78 8.40 -5.30
C GLN A 314 -11.83 7.04 -5.98
N ASP A 315 -12.85 6.25 -5.63
CA ASP A 315 -13.13 5.01 -6.32
C ASP A 315 -13.48 5.25 -7.78
N ARG A 316 -13.27 4.21 -8.59
CA ARG A 316 -13.38 4.24 -10.05
C ARG A 316 -14.70 3.60 -10.46
N GLU A 317 -15.58 4.40 -11.04
CA GLU A 317 -16.90 3.94 -11.48
C GLU A 317 -16.90 3.55 -12.97
N TYR A 318 -17.58 2.48 -13.33
CA TYR A 318 -17.75 1.98 -14.70
C TYR A 318 -19.16 1.45 -14.91
N LEU A 319 -19.52 1.23 -16.17
CA LEU A 319 -20.63 0.36 -16.55
C LEU A 319 -20.08 -1.00 -16.97
N SER A 320 -20.62 -2.08 -16.40
CA SER A 320 -20.40 -3.44 -16.90
C SER A 320 -20.86 -3.58 -18.36
N PRO A 321 -20.49 -4.65 -19.07
CA PRO A 321 -20.99 -4.89 -20.44
C PRO A 321 -22.52 -4.91 -20.52
N ALA A 322 -23.19 -5.39 -19.45
CA ALA A 322 -24.65 -5.41 -19.34
C ALA A 322 -25.29 -4.05 -18.93
N GLY A 323 -24.47 -3.03 -18.63
CA GLY A 323 -24.94 -1.70 -18.25
C GLY A 323 -25.19 -1.47 -16.76
N HIS A 324 -24.83 -2.42 -15.89
CA HIS A 324 -24.86 -2.24 -14.43
C HIS A 324 -23.64 -1.47 -13.92
N ASN A 325 -23.79 -0.72 -12.83
CA ASN A 325 -22.67 -0.01 -12.20
C ASN A 325 -21.64 -0.99 -11.64
N VAL A 326 -20.36 -0.70 -11.89
CA VAL A 326 -19.19 -1.39 -11.35
C VAL A 326 -18.32 -0.35 -10.67
N ILE A 327 -18.03 -0.54 -9.38
CA ILE A 327 -17.17 0.36 -8.61
C ILE A 327 -15.92 -0.43 -8.23
N LEU A 328 -14.77 0.05 -8.68
CA LEU A 328 -13.47 -0.47 -8.28
C LEU A 328 -12.81 0.50 -7.32
N ARG A 329 -12.13 -0.05 -6.32
CA ARG A 329 -11.37 0.76 -5.36
C ARG A 329 -10.32 1.60 -6.08
N GLY A 330 -10.28 2.88 -5.74
CA GLY A 330 -9.34 3.84 -6.34
C GLY A 330 -7.97 3.87 -5.67
N ARG A 331 -7.83 3.19 -4.54
CA ARG A 331 -6.65 3.25 -3.67
C ARG A 331 -6.18 1.86 -3.26
N SER A 332 -4.91 1.76 -2.95
CA SER A 332 -4.29 0.58 -2.36
C SER A 332 -4.87 0.32 -0.99
N LEU A 333 -5.08 -0.95 -0.63
CA LEU A 333 -5.39 -1.33 0.75
C LEU A 333 -4.19 -1.01 1.64
N MET A 334 -4.38 -0.16 2.64
CA MET A 334 -3.32 0.31 3.51
C MET A 334 -3.20 -0.56 4.75
N LEU A 335 -2.00 -1.09 4.98
CA LEU A 335 -1.55 -1.64 6.25
C LEU A 335 -0.70 -0.60 6.96
N VAL A 336 -0.54 -0.73 8.27
CA VAL A 336 0.41 0.07 9.06
C VAL A 336 1.44 -0.86 9.69
N ARG A 337 2.72 -0.59 9.49
CA ARG A 337 3.81 -1.34 10.13
C ARG A 337 4.25 -0.60 11.38
N ASN A 338 3.82 -1.11 12.51
CA ASN A 338 4.28 -0.67 13.84
C ASN A 338 5.70 -1.14 14.08
N VAL A 339 6.42 -0.47 14.99
CA VAL A 339 7.72 -0.96 15.43
C VAL A 339 7.60 -2.28 16.20
N GLY A 340 8.67 -3.07 16.18
CA GLY A 340 8.78 -4.28 16.98
C GLY A 340 8.87 -4.06 18.50
N HIS A 341 9.23 -5.12 19.22
CA HIS A 341 9.19 -5.18 20.68
C HIS A 341 10.35 -4.48 21.41
N LEU A 342 11.39 -4.05 20.69
CA LEU A 342 12.67 -3.65 21.28
C LEU A 342 12.61 -2.26 21.93
N MET A 343 12.20 -1.25 21.17
CA MET A 343 12.42 0.15 21.53
C MET A 343 11.41 0.62 22.59
N THR A 344 11.86 1.58 23.39
CA THR A 344 11.03 2.42 24.23
C THR A 344 10.98 3.84 23.66
N THR A 345 10.05 4.66 24.13
CA THR A 345 9.91 6.04 23.67
C THR A 345 9.71 7.02 24.81
N PRO A 346 10.36 8.20 24.78
CA PRO A 346 10.12 9.27 25.76
C PRO A 346 8.75 9.93 25.60
N ALA A 347 7.97 9.59 24.56
CA ALA A 347 6.62 10.13 24.38
C ALA A 347 5.69 9.82 25.57
N VAL A 348 5.96 8.73 26.30
CA VAL A 348 5.23 8.33 27.51
C VAL A 348 6.22 7.80 28.54
N LEU A 349 6.20 8.39 29.73
CA LEU A 349 6.98 7.93 30.88
C LEU A 349 6.07 7.26 31.91
N ARG A 350 6.57 6.18 32.51
CA ARG A 350 5.97 5.45 33.61
C ARG A 350 6.16 6.19 34.94
N ALA A 351 5.49 5.69 35.99
CA ALA A 351 5.55 6.29 37.33
C ALA A 351 6.97 6.34 37.92
N ASP A 352 7.81 5.36 37.57
CA ASP A 352 9.22 5.28 37.97
C ASP A 352 10.16 6.13 37.10
N GLY A 353 9.62 6.84 36.09
CA GLY A 353 10.35 7.69 35.16
C GLY A 353 10.94 6.96 33.95
N SER A 354 10.77 5.65 33.85
CA SER A 354 11.22 4.88 32.69
C SER A 354 10.27 5.04 31.49
N GLU A 355 10.79 4.87 30.29
CA GLU A 355 10.02 4.99 29.06
C GLU A 355 9.06 3.82 28.84
N LEU A 356 7.96 4.08 28.14
CA LEU A 356 7.01 3.07 27.67
C LEU A 356 7.57 2.33 26.44
N HIS A 357 7.25 1.05 26.29
CA HIS A 357 7.56 0.32 25.05
C HIS A 357 6.81 0.90 23.84
N GLU A 358 7.57 1.24 22.80
CA GLU A 358 7.08 1.94 21.63
C GLU A 358 6.09 1.09 20.82
N GLY A 359 6.37 -0.20 20.64
CA GLY A 359 5.47 -1.11 19.91
C GLY A 359 4.08 -1.27 20.56
N LEU A 360 3.99 -1.14 21.90
CA LEU A 360 2.70 -1.13 22.60
C LEU A 360 1.94 0.17 22.34
N LEU A 361 2.65 1.30 22.36
CA LEU A 361 2.08 2.61 22.04
C LEU A 361 1.56 2.65 20.61
N ASP A 362 2.35 2.16 19.65
CA ASP A 362 1.97 2.05 18.24
C ASP A 362 0.72 1.20 18.08
N ALA A 363 0.69 0.00 18.66
CA ALA A 363 -0.45 -0.90 18.57
C ALA A 363 -1.74 -0.25 19.04
N LEU A 364 -1.68 0.51 20.15
CA LEU A 364 -2.85 1.21 20.67
C LEU A 364 -3.27 2.39 19.78
N ILE A 365 -2.34 3.26 19.42
CA ILE A 365 -2.67 4.52 18.72
C ILE A 365 -3.05 4.27 17.26
N THR A 366 -2.30 3.44 16.54
CA THR A 366 -2.59 3.15 15.13
C THR A 366 -3.93 2.43 14.98
N SER A 367 -4.27 1.53 15.92
CA SER A 367 -5.59 0.88 15.98
C SER A 367 -6.71 1.86 16.31
N LEU A 368 -6.51 2.76 17.30
CA LEU A 368 -7.48 3.82 17.61
C LEU A 368 -7.77 4.68 16.39
N ILE A 369 -6.72 5.09 15.66
CA ILE A 369 -6.84 5.90 14.46
C ILE A 369 -7.58 5.15 13.33
N ALA A 370 -7.34 3.84 13.18
CA ALA A 370 -8.02 3.03 12.16
C ALA A 370 -9.56 2.97 12.35
N ILE A 371 -10.08 3.24 13.55
CA ILE A 371 -11.53 3.32 13.81
C ILE A 371 -12.19 4.41 12.95
N HIS A 372 -11.47 5.48 12.60
CA HIS A 372 -11.98 6.52 11.69
C HIS A 372 -12.39 5.95 10.34
N ASP A 373 -11.65 4.98 9.81
CA ASP A 373 -12.01 4.32 8.55
C ASP A 373 -13.22 3.39 8.72
N LEU A 374 -13.21 2.57 9.77
CA LEU A 374 -14.26 1.58 10.04
C LEU A 374 -15.63 2.22 10.32
N ARG A 375 -15.64 3.49 10.76
CA ARG A 375 -16.85 4.26 11.07
C ARG A 375 -17.36 5.15 9.94
N LYS A 376 -16.67 5.21 8.80
CA LYS A 376 -17.17 5.99 7.65
C LYS A 376 -18.56 5.51 7.24
N ASP A 377 -19.36 6.37 6.63
CA ASP A 377 -20.69 5.99 6.14
C ASP A 377 -20.62 4.93 5.04
N GLU A 378 -21.74 4.26 4.78
CA GLU A 378 -21.89 3.37 3.63
C GLU A 378 -21.74 4.17 2.33
N GLY A 379 -20.95 3.65 1.38
CA GLY A 379 -20.65 4.35 0.11
C GLY A 379 -19.53 5.39 0.19
N ALA A 380 -19.05 5.74 1.39
CA ALA A 380 -17.82 6.50 1.52
C ALA A 380 -16.61 5.64 1.15
N THR A 381 -15.55 6.28 0.68
CA THR A 381 -14.31 5.61 0.28
C THR A 381 -13.53 5.15 1.51
N ARG A 382 -13.51 3.83 1.72
CA ARG A 382 -12.88 3.16 2.87
C ARG A 382 -11.54 2.52 2.53
N ASN A 383 -10.80 2.15 3.57
CA ASN A 383 -9.63 1.28 3.49
C ASN A 383 -10.08 -0.19 3.52
N SER A 384 -10.75 -0.62 4.60
CA SER A 384 -11.35 -1.97 4.70
C SER A 384 -12.81 -1.97 4.21
N GLN A 385 -13.24 -3.05 3.54
CA GLN A 385 -14.67 -3.34 3.30
C GLN A 385 -15.17 -4.56 4.09
N THR A 386 -14.31 -5.21 4.87
CA THR A 386 -14.66 -6.35 5.73
C THR A 386 -14.69 -5.99 7.20
#